data_AF-A0A1R3VG75-F1
#
_entry.id   AF-A0A1R3VG75-F1
#
_cell.length_a   1.000
_cell.length_b   1.000
_cell.length_c   1.000
_cell.angle_alpha   90.00
_cell.angle_beta   90.00
_cell.angle_gamma   90.00
#
_symmetry.space_group_name_H-M   'P 1'
#
loop_
_entity.id
_entity.type
_entity.pdbx_description
1 polymer ?
#
loop_
_entity_poly.entity_id
_entity_poly.type
_entity_poly.pdbx_seq_one_letter_code
_entity_poly.pdbx_strand_id
1 'polypeptide(L)'
;MTQEHDRQLIALGAHFDLALAASRQQIDAMPEIMGFEDELAGIEAASAPVEAIAAIIQAIYAHTPAGIAVKTKAFDWLYGRPGYALAA
;
A
#
# COMPACT_ATOMS: atom_id res chain seq x y z
N MET A 1 9.89 -22.19 10.61
CA MET A 1 9.69 -21.37 9.39
C MET A 1 8.39 -20.56 9.43
N THR A 2 7.27 -21.17 9.82
CA THR A 2 5.93 -20.56 9.90
C THR A 2 5.91 -19.21 10.62
N GLN A 3 6.51 -19.10 11.81
CA GLN A 3 6.55 -17.85 12.59
C GLN A 3 7.43 -16.75 11.97
N GLU A 4 8.44 -17.09 11.18
CA GLU A 4 9.36 -16.09 10.62
C GLU A 4 8.71 -15.33 9.47
N HIS A 5 7.93 -16.01 8.62
CA HIS A 5 7.19 -15.34 7.54
C HIS A 5 6.13 -14.39 8.09
N ASP A 6 5.38 -14.79 9.13
CA ASP A 6 4.38 -13.91 9.75
C ASP A 6 5.04 -12.70 10.45
N ARG A 7 6.20 -12.87 11.08
CA ARG A 7 6.99 -11.76 11.65
C ARG A 7 7.44 -10.77 10.57
N GLN A 8 7.91 -11.28 9.43
CA GLN A 8 8.29 -10.46 8.28
C GLN A 8 7.10 -9.71 7.70
N LEU A 9 5.95 -10.37 7.56
CA LEU A 9 4.71 -9.73 7.11
C LEU A 9 4.30 -8.59 8.04
N ILE A 10 4.38 -8.76 9.36
CA ILE A 10 4.03 -7.70 10.32
C ILE A 10 4.98 -6.50 10.17
N ALA A 11 6.29 -6.74 10.04
CA ALA A 11 7.26 -5.66 9.83
C ALA A 11 7.01 -4.93 8.50
N LEU A 12 6.79 -5.68 7.42
CA LEU A 12 6.44 -5.11 6.11
C LEU A 12 5.12 -4.35 6.15
N GLY A 13 4.13 -4.79 6.95
CA GLY A 13 2.89 -4.08 7.17
C GLY A 13 3.09 -2.69 7.79
N ALA A 14 4.01 -2.56 8.75
CA ALA A 14 4.37 -1.25 9.29
C ALA A 14 5.04 -0.35 8.24
N HIS A 15 5.92 -0.90 7.40
CA HIS A 15 6.53 -0.17 6.30
C HIS A 15 5.51 0.24 5.23
N PHE A 16 4.54 -0.64 4.94
CA PHE A 16 3.42 -0.35 4.05
C PHE A 16 2.61 0.85 4.55
N ASP A 17 2.32 0.90 5.85
CA ASP A 17 1.56 2.00 6.46
C ASP A 17 2.31 3.34 6.40
N LEU A 18 3.62 3.31 6.64
CA LEU A 18 4.47 4.50 6.51
C LEU A 18 4.54 4.99 5.06
N ALA A 19 4.70 4.06 4.10
CA ALA A 19 4.72 4.40 2.68
C ALA A 19 3.38 4.99 2.24
N LEU A 20 2.26 4.43 2.71
CA LEU A 20 0.92 4.92 2.39
C LEU A 20 0.69 6.33 2.93
N ALA A 21 1.14 6.61 4.17
CA ALA A 21 1.06 7.95 4.76
C ALA A 21 1.90 8.96 3.97
N ALA A 22 3.12 8.59 3.56
CA ALA A 22 4.00 9.43 2.76
C ALA A 22 3.43 9.67 1.35
N SER A 23 2.84 8.65 0.72
CA SER A 23 2.17 8.75 -0.57
C SER A 23 1.01 9.75 -0.51
N ARG A 24 0.14 9.64 0.50
CA ARG A 24 -0.95 10.59 0.72
C ARG A 24 -0.44 12.01 0.92
N GLN A 25 0.57 12.19 1.76
CA GLN A 25 1.17 13.50 1.99
C GLN A 25 1.74 14.12 0.71
N GLN A 26 2.35 13.31 -0.16
CA GLN A 26 2.88 13.79 -1.44
C GLN A 26 1.77 14.18 -2.41
N ILE A 27 0.69 13.40 -2.48
CA ILE A 27 -0.50 13.69 -3.28
C ILE A 27 -1.19 14.96 -2.78
N ASP A 28 -1.40 15.09 -1.47
CA ASP A 28 -2.02 16.28 -0.85
C ASP A 28 -1.18 17.56 -1.03
N ALA A 29 0.13 17.42 -1.25
CA ALA A 29 1.05 18.53 -1.50
C ALA A 29 1.16 18.89 -3.00
N MET A 30 0.48 18.17 -3.90
CA MET A 30 0.51 18.49 -5.33
C MET A 30 -0.16 19.85 -5.60
N PRO A 31 0.37 20.66 -6.53
CA PRO A 31 -0.26 21.93 -6.90
C PRO A 31 -1.67 21.73 -7.46
N GLU A 32 -2.64 22.53 -7.00
CA GLU A 32 -4.03 22.48 -7.51
C GLU A 32 -4.15 22.87 -8.99
N ILE A 33 -3.16 23.59 -9.52
CA ILE A 33 -3.11 24.02 -10.91
C ILE A 33 -1.91 23.34 -11.58
N MET A 34 -2.15 22.13 -12.08
CA MET A 34 -1.22 21.38 -12.92
C MET A 34 -1.95 20.71 -14.08
N GLY A 35 -1.21 20.29 -15.11
CA GLY A 35 -1.78 19.53 -16.22
C GLY A 35 -2.22 18.15 -15.75
N PHE A 36 -3.28 17.60 -16.35
CA PHE A 36 -3.77 16.25 -16.03
C PHE A 36 -2.68 15.17 -16.16
N GLU A 37 -1.82 15.26 -17.19
CA GLU A 37 -0.73 14.29 -17.39
C GLU A 37 0.33 14.38 -16.28
N ASP A 38 0.63 15.59 -15.81
CA ASP A 38 1.58 15.81 -14.71
C ASP A 38 0.98 15.35 -13.37
N GLU A 39 -0.32 15.57 -13.15
CA GLU A 39 -1.04 15.10 -11.96
C GLU A 39 -1.02 13.57 -11.89
N LEU A 40 -1.33 12.91 -13.01
CA LEU A 40 -1.31 11.45 -13.10
C LEU A 40 0.10 10.91 -12.84
N ALA A 41 1.13 11.47 -13.48
CA ALA A 41 2.52 11.07 -13.27
C ALA A 41 2.98 11.29 -11.82
N GLY A 42 2.52 12.37 -11.19
CA GLY A 42 2.75 12.64 -9.78
C GLY A 42 2.13 11.59 -8.87
N ILE A 43 0.85 11.26 -9.10
CA ILE A 43 0.13 10.23 -8.31
C ILE A 43 0.79 8.86 -8.48
N GLU A 44 1.16 8.48 -9.70
CA GLU A 44 1.88 7.23 -9.96
C GLU A 44 3.22 7.20 -9.22
N ALA A 45 4.01 8.27 -9.31
CA ALA A 45 5.30 8.36 -8.63
C ALA A 45 5.16 8.30 -7.10
N ALA A 46 4.17 9.00 -6.54
CA ALA A 46 3.88 8.99 -5.10
C ALA A 46 3.37 7.62 -4.63
N SER A 47 2.70 6.85 -5.50
CA SER A 47 2.10 5.55 -5.19
C SER A 47 3.08 4.37 -5.37
N ALA A 48 4.09 4.52 -6.22
CA ALA A 48 5.04 3.45 -6.56
C ALA A 48 5.70 2.75 -5.35
N PRO A 49 6.12 3.45 -4.27
CA PRO A 49 6.68 2.79 -3.10
C PRO A 49 5.67 1.89 -2.38
N VAL A 50 4.40 2.30 -2.32
CA VAL A 50 3.32 1.55 -1.69
C VAL A 50 3.04 0.28 -2.49
N GLU A 51 2.99 0.40 -3.83
CA GLU A 51 2.81 -0.71 -4.75
C GLU A 51 3.94 -1.75 -4.63
N ALA A 52 5.20 -1.29 -4.59
CA ALA A 52 6.36 -2.16 -4.46
C ALA A 52 6.31 -3.00 -3.17
N ILE A 53 5.96 -2.38 -2.04
CA ILE A 53 5.83 -3.08 -0.75
C ILE A 53 4.63 -4.03 -0.77
N ALA A 54 3.50 -3.61 -1.34
CA ALA A 54 2.32 -4.45 -1.47
C ALA A 54 2.61 -5.74 -2.25
N ALA A 55 3.35 -5.62 -3.36
CA ALA A 55 3.75 -6.76 -4.18
C ALA A 55 4.65 -7.73 -3.39
N ILE A 56 5.61 -7.23 -2.61
CA ILE A 56 6.46 -8.05 -1.74
C ILE A 56 5.63 -8.78 -0.68
N ILE A 57 4.69 -8.08 -0.03
CA ILE A 57 3.77 -8.67 0.95
C ILE A 57 2.94 -9.80 0.32
N GLN A 58 2.45 -9.62 -0.90
CA GLN A 58 1.68 -10.67 -1.59
C GLN A 58 2.50 -11.93 -1.87
N ALA A 59 3.81 -11.80 -2.09
CA ALA A 59 4.70 -12.92 -2.39
C ALA A 59 5.00 -13.82 -1.17
N ILE A 60 4.80 -13.32 0.06
CA ILE A 60 5.11 -14.06 1.29
C ILE A 60 3.89 -14.87 1.77
N TYR A 61 4.12 -16.10 2.23
CA TYR A 61 3.04 -16.95 2.77
C TYR A 61 2.67 -16.53 4.20
N ALA A 62 1.38 -16.35 4.47
CA ALA A 62 0.86 -16.04 5.79
C ALA A 62 0.25 -17.30 6.43
N HIS A 63 0.46 -17.48 7.73
CA HIS A 63 -0.12 -18.62 8.46
C HIS A 63 -0.89 -18.18 9.71
N THR A 64 -0.75 -16.92 10.12
CA THR A 64 -1.47 -16.33 11.23
C THR A 64 -2.54 -15.35 10.76
N PRO A 65 -3.59 -15.10 11.57
CA PRO A 65 -4.57 -14.06 11.26
C PRO A 65 -3.94 -12.67 11.05
N ALA A 66 -2.88 -12.33 11.79
CA ALA A 66 -2.18 -11.06 11.66
C ALA A 66 -1.45 -10.94 10.31
N GLY A 67 -0.70 -11.98 9.90
CA GLY A 67 -0.06 -12.01 8.59
C GLY A 67 -1.08 -11.98 7.45
N ILE A 68 -2.20 -12.68 7.58
CA ILE A 68 -3.31 -12.66 6.60
C ILE A 68 -3.89 -11.24 6.48
N ALA A 69 -4.12 -10.53 7.59
CA ALA A 69 -4.66 -9.18 7.57
C ALA A 69 -3.75 -8.20 6.81
N VAL A 70 -2.43 -8.29 7.00
CA VAL A 70 -1.46 -7.49 6.24
C VAL A 70 -1.53 -7.80 4.75
N LYS A 71 -1.63 -9.08 4.39
CA LYS A 71 -1.83 -9.48 2.98
C LYS A 71 -3.14 -8.96 2.41
N THR A 72 -4.25 -9.02 3.15
CA THR A 72 -5.53 -8.48 2.67
C THR A 72 -5.42 -6.99 2.36
N LYS A 73 -4.81 -6.21 3.26
CA LYS A 73 -4.60 -4.77 3.05
C LYS A 73 -3.75 -4.46 1.81
N ALA A 74 -2.64 -5.17 1.63
CA ALA A 74 -1.79 -5.03 0.45
C ALA A 74 -2.49 -5.47 -0.84
N PHE A 75 -3.33 -6.51 -0.77
CA PHE A 75 -4.14 -6.96 -1.91
C PHE A 75 -5.18 -5.90 -2.30
N ASP A 76 -5.85 -5.30 -1.33
CA ASP A 76 -6.86 -4.27 -1.57
C ASP A 76 -6.26 -3.03 -2.22
N TRP A 77 -5.01 -2.67 -1.90
CA TRP A 77 -4.27 -1.62 -2.59
C TRP A 77 -3.98 -1.95 -4.06
N LEU A 78 -3.44 -3.14 -4.33
CA LEU A 78 -3.02 -3.54 -5.69
C LEU A 78 -4.18 -3.75 -6.65
N TYR A 79 -5.27 -4.34 -6.17
CA TYR A 79 -6.34 -4.83 -7.04
C TYR A 79 -7.65 -4.10 -6.84
N GLY A 80 -7.72 -3.16 -5.89
CA GLY A 80 -8.92 -2.40 -5.58
C GLY A 80 -10.12 -3.29 -5.34
N ARG A 81 -10.35 -3.80 -4.12
CA ARG A 81 -11.67 -4.35 -3.81
C ARG A 81 -12.71 -3.23 -3.97
N PRO A 82 -13.81 -3.43 -4.72
CA PRO A 82 -14.86 -2.43 -4.93
C PRO A 82 -15.77 -2.25 -3.68
N GLY A 83 -15.21 -2.17 -2.47
CA GLY A 83 -15.98 -2.21 -1.22
C GLY A 83 -15.67 -1.14 -0.18
N TYR A 84 -14.61 -0.33 -0.34
CA TYR A 84 -14.26 0.71 0.64
C TYR A 84 -13.66 1.98 0.00
N ALA A 85 -14.12 2.33 -1.22
CA ALA A 85 -14.03 3.71 -1.67
C ALA A 85 -15.17 4.49 -1.01
N LEU A 86 -14.83 5.51 -0.22
CA LEU A 86 -15.71 6.58 0.30
C LEU A 86 -16.67 6.22 1.45
N ALA A 87 -16.10 5.89 2.61
CA ALA A 87 -16.74 6.21 3.89
C ALA A 87 -15.83 7.15 4.70
N ALA A 88 -15.71 8.37 4.21
CA ALA A 88 -15.30 9.56 4.97
C ALA A 88 -16.05 10.75 4.39
#